data_AF-A0A3D3VS72-F1
#
_entry.id   AF-A0A3D3VS72-F1
#
_cell.length_a   1.000
_cell.length_b   1.000
_cell.length_c   1.000
_cell.angle_alpha   90.00
_cell.angle_beta   90.00
_cell.angle_gamma   90.00
#
_symmetry.space_group_name_H-M   'P 1'
#
loop_
_entity.id
_entity.type
_entity.pdbx_description
1 polymer ?
#
loop_
_entity_poly.entity_id
_entity_poly.type
_entity_poly.pdbx_seq_one_letter_code
_entity_poly.pdbx_strand_id
1 'polypeptide(L)'
;MLGDVPEILQEAGLPENYVMGEQTHGSGVAVVSKWETGRVIPSVDGLVTEERGLALVVRVADCGPIWIHCEKTGAIGLVHSGRKGT
;
A
#
# COMPACT_ATOMS: atom_id res chain seq x y z
N MET A 1 -4.26 18.22 -9.26
CA MET A 1 -4.47 17.47 -8.02
C MET A 1 -4.43 16.01 -8.41
N LEU A 2 -3.53 15.21 -7.84
CA LEU A 2 -3.46 13.77 -8.09
C LEU A 2 -4.81 13.14 -7.71
N GLY A 3 -5.35 12.29 -8.59
CA GLY A 3 -6.73 11.78 -8.52
C GLY A 3 -7.11 11.17 -7.17
N ASP A 4 -8.42 11.16 -6.92
CA ASP A 4 -9.00 10.54 -5.74
C ASP A 4 -8.71 9.03 -5.80
N VAL A 5 -8.08 8.46 -4.75
CA VAL A 5 -7.70 7.03 -4.75
C VAL A 5 -8.89 6.10 -5.03
N PRO A 6 -10.09 6.33 -4.47
CA PRO A 6 -11.30 5.61 -4.83
C PRO A 6 -11.59 5.59 -6.34
N GLU A 7 -11.47 6.73 -7.02
CA GLU A 7 -11.73 6.83 -8.47
C GLU A 7 -10.74 5.98 -9.27
N ILE A 8 -9.44 6.06 -8.93
CA ILE A 8 -8.38 5.26 -9.57
C ILE A 8 -8.62 3.77 -9.35
N LEU A 9 -9.00 3.36 -8.13
CA LEU A 9 -9.28 1.96 -7.82
C LEU A 9 -10.50 1.46 -8.59
N GLN A 10 -11.56 2.27 -8.66
CA GLN A 10 -12.76 1.94 -9.40
C GLN A 10 -12.47 1.79 -10.91
N GLU A 11 -11.76 2.74 -11.52
CA GLU A 11 -11.37 2.69 -12.93
C GLU A 11 -10.50 1.46 -13.24
N ALA A 12 -9.64 1.05 -12.29
CA ALA A 12 -8.79 -0.13 -12.42
C ALA A 12 -9.51 -1.46 -12.15
N GLY A 13 -10.78 -1.43 -11.73
CA GLY A 13 -11.52 -2.63 -11.31
C GLY A 13 -10.95 -3.29 -10.06
N LEU A 14 -10.28 -2.51 -9.20
CA LEU A 14 -9.69 -2.94 -7.94
C LEU A 14 -10.67 -2.74 -6.77
N PRO A 15 -10.45 -3.41 -5.62
CA PRO A 15 -11.29 -3.21 -4.45
C PRO A 15 -11.30 -1.76 -3.97
N GLU A 16 -12.47 -1.24 -3.62
CA GLU A 16 -12.62 0.11 -3.06
C GLU A 16 -12.16 0.24 -1.60
N ASN A 17 -12.01 -0.88 -0.86
CA ASN A 17 -11.35 -0.83 0.44
C ASN A 17 -9.84 -0.71 0.21
N TYR A 18 -9.21 0.31 0.77
CA TYR A 18 -7.78 0.54 0.60
C TYR A 18 -7.10 1.08 1.85
N VAL A 19 -5.78 0.91 1.92
CA VAL A 19 -4.92 1.49 2.96
C VAL A 19 -3.68 2.09 2.32
N MET A 20 -3.26 3.25 2.82
CA MET A 20 -2.06 3.97 2.35
C MET A 20 -0.99 4.07 3.43
N GLY A 21 0.28 4.10 3.05
CA GLY A 21 1.36 4.54 3.94
C GLY A 21 1.56 6.06 3.84
N GLU A 22 2.05 6.69 4.91
CA GLU A 22 2.49 8.10 4.90
C GLU A 22 3.74 8.31 4.03
N GLN A 23 4.60 7.29 3.93
CA GLN A 23 5.80 7.25 3.09
C GLN A 23 6.83 8.33 3.43
N THR A 24 7.48 8.18 4.58
CA THR A 24 8.50 9.13 5.06
C THR A 24 9.91 8.84 4.51
N HIS A 25 10.02 7.96 3.50
CA HIS A 25 11.29 7.46 2.96
C HIS A 25 12.12 6.72 4.02
N GLY A 26 11.45 6.10 4.98
CA GLY A 26 12.04 5.25 6.00
C GLY A 26 11.91 3.76 5.64
N SER A 27 11.91 2.93 6.67
CA SER A 27 11.83 1.47 6.57
C SER A 27 10.68 0.89 7.41
N GLY A 28 9.73 1.73 7.81
CA GLY A 28 8.58 1.30 8.61
C GLY A 28 7.64 0.42 7.80
N VAL A 29 7.14 -0.66 8.40
CA VAL A 29 6.20 -1.59 7.77
C VAL A 29 5.03 -1.84 8.71
N ALA A 30 3.81 -1.81 8.20
CA ALA A 30 2.61 -2.17 8.95
C ALA A 30 1.89 -3.36 8.34
N VAL A 31 1.40 -4.26 9.22
CA VAL A 31 0.36 -5.22 8.86
C VAL A 31 -0.99 -4.52 9.02
N VAL A 32 -1.78 -4.52 7.95
CA VAL A 32 -3.03 -3.76 7.84
C VAL A 32 -4.18 -4.65 7.44
N SER A 33 -5.39 -4.15 7.66
CA SER A 33 -6.64 -4.87 7.42
C SER A 33 -7.75 -3.90 6.99
N LYS A 34 -8.96 -4.40 6.81
CA LYS A 34 -10.12 -3.56 6.49
C LYS A 34 -10.50 -2.57 7.60
N TRP A 35 -10.05 -2.73 8.85
CA TRP A 35 -10.28 -1.70 9.89
C TRP A 35 -9.53 -0.38 9.59
N GLU A 36 -8.53 -0.43 8.70
CA GLU A 36 -7.76 0.73 8.22
C GLU A 36 -8.39 1.44 7.04
N THR A 37 -9.49 0.92 6.48
CA THR A 37 -9.95 1.36 5.16
C THR A 37 -10.08 2.88 5.07
N GLY A 38 -9.45 3.47 4.05
CA GLY A 38 -9.40 4.92 3.81
C GLY A 38 -8.35 5.68 4.61
N ARG A 39 -7.58 5.01 5.48
CA ARG A 39 -6.59 5.66 6.35
C ARG A 39 -5.20 5.68 5.72
N VAL A 40 -4.44 6.68 6.15
CA VAL A 40 -2.99 6.78 5.96
C VAL A 40 -2.31 6.31 7.24
N ILE A 41 -1.46 5.29 7.13
CA ILE A 41 -0.69 4.74 8.24
C ILE A 41 0.56 5.60 8.43
N PRO A 42 0.77 6.18 9.63
CA PRO A 42 1.89 7.08 9.87
C PRO A 42 3.23 6.34 9.82
N SER A 43 4.25 7.01 9.29
CA SER A 43 5.67 6.59 9.34
C SER A 43 5.95 5.18 8.81
N VAL A 44 5.18 4.73 7.82
CA VAL A 44 5.43 3.48 7.10
C VAL A 44 5.61 3.71 5.60
N ASP A 45 6.52 2.94 5.04
CA ASP A 45 6.80 2.86 3.61
C ASP A 45 6.42 1.47 3.05
N GLY A 46 6.14 0.49 3.91
CA GLY A 46 5.62 -0.81 3.53
C GLY A 46 4.27 -1.15 4.18
N LEU A 47 3.40 -1.80 3.43
CA LEU A 47 2.14 -2.36 3.92
C LEU A 47 2.08 -3.85 3.60
N VAL A 48 1.47 -4.63 4.48
CA VAL A 48 1.23 -6.07 4.31
C VAL A 48 -0.18 -6.41 4.74
N THR A 49 -0.86 -7.30 4.02
CA THR A 49 -2.17 -7.83 4.45
C THR A 49 -2.38 -9.27 3.99
N GLU A 50 -3.18 -10.00 4.75
CA GLU A 50 -3.74 -11.31 4.38
C GLU A 50 -5.22 -11.22 3.99
N GLU A 51 -5.82 -10.02 4.10
CA GLU A 51 -7.25 -9.85 3.83
C GLU A 51 -7.55 -9.65 2.35
N ARG A 52 -8.38 -10.52 1.81
CA ARG A 52 -8.88 -10.39 0.43
C ARG A 52 -9.77 -9.16 0.28
N GLY A 53 -9.64 -8.47 -0.84
CA GLY A 53 -10.46 -7.30 -1.16
C GLY A 53 -10.04 -6.04 -0.41
N LEU A 54 -8.78 -5.98 0.05
CA LEU A 54 -8.12 -4.78 0.56
C LEU A 54 -6.98 -4.39 -0.37
N ALA A 55 -7.07 -3.23 -1.01
CA ALA A 55 -6.01 -2.69 -1.83
C ALA A 55 -4.93 -2.03 -0.96
N LEU A 56 -3.67 -2.41 -1.17
CA LEU A 56 -2.53 -1.69 -0.62
C LEU A 56 -2.13 -0.59 -1.58
N VAL A 57 -1.92 0.63 -1.09
CA VAL A 57 -1.64 1.80 -1.93
C VAL A 57 -0.35 2.48 -1.45
N VAL A 58 0.59 2.64 -2.37
CA VAL A 58 1.76 3.52 -2.23
C VAL A 58 1.84 4.45 -3.43
N ARG A 59 2.36 5.65 -3.23
CA ARG A 59 2.57 6.66 -4.29
C ARG A 59 4.05 6.74 -4.61
N VAL A 60 4.40 6.73 -5.89
CA VAL A 60 5.80 6.83 -6.33
C VAL A 60 5.95 7.93 -7.37
N ALA A 61 7.07 8.64 -7.28
CA ALA A 61 7.65 9.44 -8.35
C ALA A 61 9.16 9.24 -8.22
N ASP A 62 9.76 8.55 -9.19
CA ASP A 62 11.17 8.11 -9.21
C ASP A 62 11.59 7.02 -8.19
N CYS A 63 10.83 6.80 -7.11
CA CYS A 63 11.03 5.68 -6.20
C CYS A 63 10.48 4.35 -6.77
N GLY A 64 11.06 3.22 -6.38
CA GLY A 64 10.66 1.90 -6.86
C GLY A 64 9.51 1.30 -6.04
N PRO A 65 8.37 0.93 -6.63
CA PRO A 65 7.36 0.13 -5.95
C PRO A 65 7.76 -1.36 -5.96
N ILE A 66 7.73 -2.02 -4.81
CA ILE A 66 8.03 -3.46 -4.67
C ILE A 66 6.76 -4.19 -4.26
N TRP A 67 6.37 -5.17 -5.08
CA TRP A 67 5.26 -6.07 -4.80
C TRP A 67 5.77 -7.39 -4.22
N ILE A 68 5.11 -7.88 -3.19
CA ILE A 68 5.42 -9.14 -2.52
C ILE A 68 4.15 -9.98 -2.48
N HIS A 69 4.27 -11.26 -2.80
CA HIS A 69 3.18 -12.23 -2.67
C HIS A 69 3.69 -13.49 -1.96
N CYS A 70 3.00 -13.91 -0.91
CA CYS A 70 3.23 -15.15 -0.21
C CYS A 70 2.21 -16.19 -0.67
N GLU A 71 2.61 -17.11 -1.55
CA GLU A 71 1.71 -18.15 -2.07
C GLU A 71 1.11 -19.04 -0.96
N LYS A 72 1.87 -19.28 0.12
CA LYS A 72 1.44 -20.16 1.22
C LYS A 72 0.26 -19.60 2.01
N THR A 73 0.26 -18.30 2.29
CA THR A 73 -0.80 -17.64 3.09
C THR A 73 -1.77 -16.84 2.25
N GLY A 74 -1.40 -16.51 1.00
CA GLY A 74 -2.10 -15.54 0.17
C GLY A 74 -1.83 -14.09 0.57
N ALA A 75 -0.91 -13.84 1.51
CA ALA A 75 -0.53 -12.48 1.90
C ALA A 75 0.05 -11.71 0.72
N ILE A 76 -0.26 -10.42 0.67
CA ILE A 76 0.39 -9.48 -0.25
C ILE A 76 1.08 -8.39 0.55
N GLY A 77 2.15 -7.84 -0.02
CA GLY A 77 2.83 -6.67 0.49
C GLY A 77 3.13 -5.68 -0.64
N LEU A 78 3.13 -4.40 -0.30
CA LEU A 78 3.48 -3.32 -1.21
C LEU A 78 4.39 -2.33 -0.49
N VAL A 79 5.55 -2.04 -1.08
CA VAL A 79 6.59 -1.21 -0.47
C VAL A 79 6.99 -0.07 -1.39
N HIS A 80 7.04 1.12 -0.83
CA HIS A 80 7.72 2.29 -1.38
C HIS A 80 9.22 2.21 -1.08
N SER A 81 10.03 1.93 -2.09
CA SER A 81 11.49 1.82 -1.94
C SER A 81 12.18 3.02 -2.61
N GLY A 82 12.38 4.08 -1.82
CA GLY A 82 13.25 5.20 -2.20
C GLY A 82 14.72 4.94 -1.87
N ARG A 83 15.63 5.77 -2.40
CA ARG A 83 17.09 5.63 -2.20
C ARG A 83 17.53 5.50 -0.74
N LYS A 84 16.83 6.15 0.20
CA LYS A 84 17.14 6.09 1.63
C LYS A 84 16.63 4.83 2.33
N GLY A 85 15.55 4.23 1.80
CA GLY A 85 14.89 3.06 2.37
C GLY A 85 15.29 1.74 1.72
N THR A 86 16.28 1.76 0.82
CA THR A 86 16.88 0.55 0.21
C THR A 86 17.98 -0.02 1.11
#